data_AF-A0A226NNQ0-F1
#
_entry.id   AF-A0A226NNQ0-F1
#
_cell.length_a   1.000
_cell.length_b   1.000
_cell.length_c   1.000
_cell.angle_alpha   90.00
_cell.angle_beta   90.00
_cell.angle_gamma   90.00
#
_symmetry.space_group_name_H-M   'P 1'
#
loop_
_entity.id
_entity.type
_entity.pdbx_description
1 polymer ?
#
loop_
_entity_poly.entity_id
_entity_poly.type
_entity_poly.pdbx_seq_one_letter_code
_entity_poly.pdbx_strand_id
1 'polypeptide(L)'
;MAACVGSRTLSKDDVNYRLHFRMINEQQVEDITLEFFYRPHTITLLSFTILSLMAFAFTRCGCPRSGPVPRPGEAPGINKISTAFLKMSDTLNADKQRDDSVPEENIWRGILSVIFFFLIISVLAFPNGPFTRPHPAIWRMVFGLSVLYFLFLVFVLFLNFEQVKAVMYWLDPNLRYATREADIMEYAVNCHVITWERILSHFDIFAFGHFWGWAMKALLIRSYGLCWTISITWELTELFFMHLLPNFAECWWDQVILDILLCNGGGIWLGMVVCRFLEMRTYHWASFKDIHTTTGKIKRAVLQFTPASWTYVRWFDPKSSFQRVAGIYLFMIIWQLTELNTFFLKHIFVFQASHPLSWGRILFIGIITAPTVRQYYAYLTDTQCKRVGTQCWVFGVIAFLEAIVCIKFGQDLFSKTQILYVVFWLLCVVSETSCMAFTTFLCLYGMVWYAEYYGHREKVLYWEACSCFICY
;
A
#
# COMPACT_ATOMS: atom_id res chain seq x y z
N MET A 1 39.88 4.87 -36.52
CA MET A 1 40.39 5.91 -35.62
C MET A 1 39.20 6.52 -34.88
N ALA A 2 39.27 6.55 -33.55
CA ALA A 2 38.38 7.20 -32.56
C ALA A 2 36.86 7.25 -32.83
N ALA A 3 36.13 6.26 -32.33
CA ALA A 3 34.69 6.36 -32.11
C ALA A 3 34.44 7.32 -30.92
N CYS A 4 33.80 8.46 -31.18
CA CYS A 4 33.30 9.35 -30.13
C CYS A 4 32.06 8.68 -29.50
N VAL A 5 32.31 7.87 -28.47
CA VAL A 5 31.28 7.38 -27.56
C VAL A 5 30.72 8.62 -26.85
N GLY A 6 29.53 9.04 -27.26
CA GLY A 6 28.70 9.95 -26.46
C GLY A 6 28.30 9.25 -25.16
N SER A 7 29.23 9.23 -24.20
CA SER A 7 28.94 8.87 -22.82
C SER A 7 27.94 9.91 -22.31
N ARG A 8 26.66 9.52 -22.19
CA ARG A 8 25.77 10.18 -21.24
C ARG A 8 26.43 9.96 -19.88
N THR A 9 27.17 10.95 -19.42
CA THR A 9 27.66 11.02 -18.05
C THR A 9 26.44 10.91 -17.14
N LEU A 10 26.26 9.73 -16.54
CA LEU A 10 25.37 9.59 -15.39
C LEU A 10 25.76 10.70 -14.42
N SER A 11 24.81 11.58 -14.10
CA SER A 11 25.05 12.61 -13.08
C SER A 11 25.65 11.94 -11.84
N LYS A 12 26.60 12.60 -11.18
CA LYS A 12 27.13 12.14 -9.88
C LYS A 12 26.00 11.79 -8.91
N ASP A 13 24.88 12.49 -9.00
CA ASP A 13 23.68 12.25 -8.20
C ASP A 13 22.98 10.93 -8.53
N ASP A 14 22.98 10.49 -9.80
CA ASP A 14 22.34 9.24 -10.22
C ASP A 14 23.20 8.03 -9.85
N VAL A 15 24.53 8.17 -9.94
CA VAL A 15 25.48 7.17 -9.41
C VAL A 15 25.35 7.05 -7.90
N ASN A 16 25.34 8.17 -7.18
CA ASN A 16 25.21 8.19 -5.72
C ASN A 16 23.83 7.68 -5.27
N TYR A 17 22.76 7.99 -6.02
CA TYR A 17 21.43 7.46 -5.77
C TYR A 17 21.37 5.94 -5.97
N ARG A 18 21.94 5.40 -7.06
CA ARG A 18 22.05 3.95 -7.26
C ARG A 18 22.89 3.28 -6.18
N LEU A 19 23.99 3.91 -5.76
CA LEU A 19 24.82 3.43 -4.67
C LEU A 19 24.06 3.42 -3.34
N HIS A 20 23.33 4.48 -3.03
CA HIS A 20 22.52 4.61 -1.81
C HIS A 20 21.39 3.59 -1.79
N PHE A 21 20.70 3.43 -2.91
CA PHE A 21 19.65 2.45 -3.08
C PHE A 21 20.19 1.01 -2.95
N ARG A 22 21.37 0.74 -3.51
CA ARG A 22 22.11 -0.51 -3.32
C ARG A 22 22.43 -0.74 -1.85
N MET A 23 22.99 0.25 -1.17
CA MET A 23 23.29 0.14 0.27
C MET A 23 22.04 -0.21 1.07
N ILE A 24 20.87 0.32 0.72
CA ILE A 24 19.59 0.01 1.38
C ILE A 24 19.16 -1.45 1.18
N ASN A 25 19.23 -1.98 -0.04
CA ASN A 25 18.72 -3.33 -0.34
C ASN A 25 19.76 -4.45 -0.16
N GLU A 26 21.05 -4.11 -0.25
CA GLU A 26 22.16 -5.05 -0.09
C GLU A 26 22.83 -4.95 1.26
N GLN A 27 22.19 -4.36 2.29
CA GLN A 27 22.74 -4.43 3.64
C GLN A 27 23.08 -5.89 3.95
N GLN A 28 24.39 -6.19 4.03
CA GLN A 28 24.83 -7.29 4.87
C GLN A 28 24.23 -7.00 6.22
N VAL A 29 23.68 -8.03 6.88
CA VAL A 29 23.16 -7.93 8.25
C VAL A 29 24.21 -7.14 9.03
N GLU A 30 23.95 -5.85 9.28
CA GLU A 30 24.80 -5.10 10.19
C GLU A 30 24.67 -5.89 11.48
N ASP A 31 25.79 -6.33 12.04
CA ASP A 31 25.78 -6.93 13.37
C ASP A 31 24.89 -6.01 14.21
N ILE A 32 23.78 -6.55 14.73
CA ILE A 32 22.91 -5.82 15.66
C ILE A 32 23.72 -5.72 16.94
N THR A 33 24.77 -4.90 16.92
CA THR A 33 25.65 -4.71 18.05
C THR A 33 24.84 -3.94 19.07
N LEU A 34 25.00 -4.33 20.33
CA LEU A 34 24.47 -3.61 21.49
C LEU A 34 24.82 -2.10 21.45
N GLU A 35 25.85 -1.70 20.70
CA GLU A 35 26.27 -0.34 20.44
C GLU A 35 25.17 0.57 19.85
N PHE A 36 24.22 0.01 19.09
CA PHE A 36 23.03 0.74 18.62
C PHE A 36 22.16 1.23 19.79
N PHE A 37 21.98 0.39 20.82
CA PHE A 37 21.19 0.72 22.02
C PHE A 37 21.91 1.69 22.96
N TYR A 38 23.24 1.77 22.89
CA TYR A 38 24.05 2.63 23.77
C TYR A 38 24.24 4.07 23.26
N ARG A 39 23.69 4.44 22.09
CA ARG A 39 23.72 5.85 21.66
C ARG A 39 22.84 6.73 22.57
N PRO A 40 23.27 7.95 22.93
CA PRO A 40 22.59 8.78 23.92
C PRO A 40 21.14 9.11 23.56
N HIS A 41 20.83 9.30 22.27
CA HIS A 41 19.45 9.53 21.82
C HIS A 41 18.54 8.31 21.97
N THR A 42 19.08 7.08 21.81
CA THR A 42 18.34 5.82 21.97
C THR A 42 18.04 5.54 23.44
N ILE A 43 18.95 5.89 24.37
CA ILE A 43 18.74 5.75 25.82
C ILE A 43 17.66 6.73 26.32
N THR A 44 17.67 7.99 25.88
CA THR A 44 16.59 8.93 26.21
C THR A 44 15.24 8.47 25.69
N LEU A 45 15.20 7.91 24.48
CA LEU A 45 13.97 7.39 23.91
C LEU A 45 13.51 6.12 24.60
N LEU A 46 14.42 5.20 24.96
CA LEU A 46 14.12 4.03 25.78
C LEU A 46 13.55 4.44 27.14
N SER A 47 14.13 5.44 27.78
CA SER A 47 13.65 6.00 29.05
C SER A 47 12.25 6.60 28.88
N PHE A 48 12.01 7.39 27.83
CA PHE A 48 10.68 7.92 27.49
C PHE A 48 9.68 6.81 27.19
N THR A 49 10.10 5.76 26.49
CA THR A 49 9.29 4.59 26.13
C THR A 49 8.88 3.83 27.39
N ILE A 50 9.81 3.59 28.31
CA ILE A 50 9.56 2.94 29.61
C ILE A 50 8.66 3.84 30.47
N LEU A 51 8.92 5.15 30.56
CA LEU A 51 8.08 6.09 31.31
C LEU A 51 6.67 6.21 30.74
N SER A 52 6.53 6.20 29.41
CA SER A 52 5.24 6.18 28.72
C SER A 52 4.51 4.86 29.00
N LEU A 53 5.19 3.72 28.91
CA LEU A 53 4.60 2.41 29.23
C LEU A 53 4.18 2.34 30.69
N MET A 54 5.01 2.86 31.60
CA MET A 54 4.66 2.97 33.01
C MET A 54 3.48 3.92 33.22
N ALA A 55 3.40 5.05 32.51
CA ALA A 55 2.24 5.92 32.57
C ALA A 55 0.98 5.20 32.06
N PHE A 56 1.02 4.52 30.92
CA PHE A 56 -0.11 3.75 30.38
C PHE A 56 -0.52 2.57 31.26
N ALA A 57 0.43 1.90 31.91
CA ALA A 57 0.18 0.75 32.78
C ALA A 57 -0.23 1.14 34.21
N PHE A 58 0.35 2.21 34.76
CA PHE A 58 0.27 2.59 36.18
C PHE A 58 -0.40 3.94 36.47
N THR A 59 -0.94 4.69 35.49
CA THR A 59 -1.91 5.80 35.78
C THR A 59 -3.26 5.31 36.32
N ARG A 60 -3.25 4.16 36.99
CA ARG A 60 -4.28 3.68 37.91
C ARG A 60 -4.31 4.60 39.12
N CYS A 61 -5.25 5.54 39.17
CA CYS A 61 -5.51 6.24 40.42
C CYS A 61 -6.24 5.30 41.38
N GLY A 62 -5.47 4.92 42.42
CA GLY A 62 -5.76 4.12 43.61
C GLY A 62 -7.22 3.77 43.93
N CYS A 63 -7.42 2.49 44.19
CA CYS A 63 -8.44 2.02 45.13
C CYS A 63 -8.28 2.80 46.46
N PRO A 64 -9.33 3.39 47.05
CA PRO A 64 -9.20 3.98 48.38
C PRO A 64 -8.86 2.85 49.34
N ARG A 65 -7.70 2.91 49.98
CA ARG A 65 -7.45 2.12 51.19
C ARG A 65 -8.60 2.40 52.15
N SER A 66 -9.30 1.36 52.56
CA SER A 66 -10.25 1.37 53.67
C SER A 66 -9.50 1.72 54.96
N GLY A 67 -9.30 3.02 55.18
CA GLY A 67 -8.92 3.60 56.47
C GLY A 67 -10.17 4.10 57.19
N PRO A 68 -10.22 4.08 58.53
CA PRO A 68 -11.43 4.38 59.29
C PRO A 68 -11.86 5.84 59.11
N VAL A 69 -13.17 6.02 58.89
CA VAL A 69 -13.86 7.31 58.78
C VAL A 69 -13.62 8.17 60.03
N PRO A 70 -13.07 9.40 59.93
CA PRO A 70 -13.08 10.33 61.06
C PRO A 70 -14.50 10.88 61.26
N ARG A 71 -14.95 10.92 62.51
CA ARG A 71 -16.23 11.51 62.91
C ARG A 71 -16.27 13.02 62.61
N PRO A 72 -17.43 13.58 62.25
CA PRO A 72 -17.56 14.99 61.92
C PRO A 72 -17.52 15.85 63.19
N GLY A 73 -16.49 16.67 63.31
CA GLY A 73 -16.38 17.70 64.34
C GLY A 73 -15.09 18.49 64.13
N GLU A 74 -15.26 19.81 63.98
CA GLU A 74 -14.21 20.84 63.90
C GLU A 74 -13.56 21.07 62.52
N ALA A 75 -14.09 22.06 61.81
CA ALA A 75 -13.40 22.75 60.72
C ALA A 75 -12.78 24.05 61.26
N PRO A 76 -11.50 24.35 60.98
CA PRO A 76 -11.03 25.71 60.83
C PRO A 76 -10.93 26.10 59.34
N GLY A 77 -11.18 27.37 59.06
CA GLY A 77 -11.51 27.90 57.74
C GLY A 77 -10.54 27.56 56.61
N ILE A 78 -11.11 26.99 55.54
CA ILE A 78 -10.48 26.87 54.23
C ILE A 78 -11.28 27.77 53.27
N ASN A 79 -10.60 28.71 52.62
CA ASN A 79 -11.19 29.66 51.67
C ASN A 79 -12.02 28.94 50.59
N LYS A 80 -13.22 29.47 50.26
CA LYS A 80 -14.13 28.93 49.23
C LYS A 80 -13.48 28.66 47.86
N ILE A 81 -12.40 29.38 47.54
CA ILE A 81 -11.60 29.19 46.32
C ILE A 81 -10.81 27.88 46.37
N SER A 82 -10.26 27.50 47.52
CA SER A 82 -9.51 26.25 47.70
C SER A 82 -10.42 25.03 47.67
N THR A 83 -11.65 25.15 48.16
CA THR A 83 -12.66 24.09 48.06
C THR A 83 -13.16 23.91 46.63
N ALA A 84 -13.31 24.99 45.86
CA ALA A 84 -13.67 24.92 44.44
C ALA A 84 -12.53 24.35 43.58
N PHE A 85 -11.26 24.68 43.89
CA PHE A 85 -10.10 24.15 43.19
C PHE A 85 -9.86 22.66 43.51
N LEU A 86 -10.07 22.25 44.78
CA LEU A 86 -10.06 20.84 45.17
C LEU A 86 -11.20 20.08 44.49
N LYS A 87 -12.43 20.62 44.49
CA LYS A 87 -13.56 19.98 43.84
C LYS A 87 -13.40 19.89 42.32
N MET A 88 -12.80 20.90 41.68
CA MET A 88 -12.48 20.89 40.25
C MET A 88 -11.33 19.93 39.92
N SER A 89 -10.31 19.82 40.78
CA SER A 89 -9.26 18.79 40.70
C SER A 89 -9.83 17.39 40.89
N ASP A 90 -10.79 17.21 41.81
CA ASP A 90 -11.47 15.93 42.03
C ASP A 90 -12.41 15.60 40.87
N THR A 91 -13.04 16.59 40.23
CA THR A 91 -13.88 16.37 39.05
C THR A 91 -13.03 16.07 37.80
N LEU A 92 -11.87 16.72 37.65
CA LEU A 92 -10.87 16.43 36.60
C LEU A 92 -10.17 15.07 36.80
N ASN A 93 -10.02 14.62 38.05
CA ASN A 93 -9.45 13.30 38.37
C ASN A 93 -10.51 12.18 38.33
N ALA A 94 -11.77 12.47 38.66
CA ALA A 94 -12.88 11.51 38.57
C ALA A 94 -13.22 11.16 37.12
N ASP A 95 -13.09 12.12 36.19
CA ASP A 95 -13.30 11.89 34.75
C ASP A 95 -12.14 11.09 34.10
N LYS A 96 -11.04 10.88 34.85
CA LYS A 96 -9.86 10.11 34.45
C LYS A 96 -9.68 8.84 35.28
N GLN A 97 -10.74 8.34 35.90
CA GLN A 97 -10.71 7.05 36.58
C GLN A 97 -11.12 5.96 35.58
N ARG A 98 -10.14 5.16 35.16
CA ARG A 98 -10.31 4.04 34.24
C ARG A 98 -11.27 3.01 34.88
N ASP A 99 -12.41 2.77 34.24
CA ASP A 99 -13.34 1.73 34.63
C ASP A 99 -12.77 0.36 34.22
N ASP A 100 -12.23 -0.39 35.19
CA ASP A 100 -11.63 -1.71 34.96
C ASP A 100 -12.69 -2.83 34.89
N SER A 101 -13.98 -2.50 34.93
CA SER A 101 -15.06 -3.50 34.95
C SER A 101 -15.28 -4.22 33.62
N VAL A 102 -14.73 -3.71 32.50
CA VAL A 102 -14.92 -4.27 31.15
C VAL A 102 -13.61 -4.90 30.63
N PRO A 103 -13.47 -6.24 30.65
CA PRO A 103 -12.25 -6.93 30.19
C PRO A 103 -11.88 -6.63 28.74
N GLU A 104 -12.88 -6.45 27.88
CA GLU A 104 -12.71 -6.20 26.45
C GLU A 104 -11.98 -4.88 26.17
N GLU A 105 -12.32 -3.83 26.90
CA GLU A 105 -11.68 -2.52 26.73
C GLU A 105 -10.21 -2.55 27.16
N ASN A 106 -9.91 -3.34 28.20
CA ASN A 106 -8.54 -3.55 28.66
C ASN A 106 -7.69 -4.30 27.63
N ILE A 107 -8.25 -5.31 26.96
CA ILE A 107 -7.59 -6.02 25.85
C ILE A 107 -7.35 -5.07 24.67
N TRP A 108 -8.35 -4.28 24.28
CA TRP A 108 -8.23 -3.30 23.20
C TRP A 108 -7.11 -2.29 23.44
N ARG A 109 -7.09 -1.68 24.63
CA ARG A 109 -6.03 -0.74 25.05
C ARG A 109 -4.64 -1.41 25.09
N GLY A 110 -4.58 -2.69 25.49
CA GLY A 110 -3.37 -3.50 25.47
C GLY A 110 -2.82 -3.70 24.06
N ILE A 111 -3.68 -4.10 23.11
CA ILE A 111 -3.30 -4.26 21.69
C ILE A 111 -2.81 -2.94 21.09
N LEU A 112 -3.52 -1.84 21.32
CA LEU A 112 -3.10 -0.51 20.87
C LEU A 112 -1.73 -0.11 21.43
N SER A 113 -1.46 -0.43 22.70
CA SER A 113 -0.17 -0.17 23.33
C SER A 113 0.95 -0.99 22.68
N VAL A 114 0.71 -2.28 22.42
CA VAL A 114 1.67 -3.16 21.72
C VAL A 114 2.00 -2.61 20.34
N ILE A 115 0.98 -2.21 19.56
CA ILE A 115 1.17 -1.61 18.22
C ILE A 115 2.00 -0.32 18.34
N PHE A 116 1.66 0.57 19.28
CA PHE A 116 2.37 1.83 19.48
C PHE A 116 3.86 1.62 19.79
N PHE A 117 4.19 0.75 20.75
CA PHE A 117 5.58 0.46 21.11
C PHE A 117 6.33 -0.28 19.99
N PHE A 118 5.65 -1.18 19.28
CA PHE A 118 6.23 -1.82 18.10
C PHE A 118 6.55 -0.79 17.01
N LEU A 119 5.70 0.20 16.79
CA LEU A 119 5.98 1.26 15.81
C LEU A 119 7.16 2.15 16.24
N ILE A 120 7.34 2.42 17.54
CA ILE A 120 8.55 3.09 18.03
C ILE A 120 9.79 2.26 17.71
N ILE A 121 9.77 0.96 18.01
CA ILE A 121 10.88 0.05 17.68
C ILE A 121 11.12 0.02 16.17
N SER A 122 10.05 0.01 15.35
CA SER A 122 10.15 0.02 13.89
C SER A 122 10.89 1.26 13.38
N VAL A 123 10.62 2.44 13.96
CA VAL A 123 11.28 3.70 13.58
C VAL A 123 12.77 3.66 13.95
N LEU A 124 13.15 2.98 15.02
CA LEU A 124 14.53 2.93 15.50
C LEU A 124 15.34 1.86 14.79
N ALA A 125 14.86 0.62 14.82
CA ALA A 125 15.62 -0.56 14.46
C ALA A 125 15.54 -0.89 12.96
N PHE A 126 14.44 -0.54 12.28
CA PHE A 126 14.31 -0.92 10.87
C PHE A 126 15.13 -0.01 9.96
N PRO A 127 15.73 -0.59 8.91
CA PRO A 127 16.55 0.16 7.98
C PRO A 127 15.71 1.14 7.16
N ASN A 128 16.38 2.12 6.57
CA ASN A 128 15.72 3.03 5.64
C ASN A 128 15.29 2.26 4.38
N GLY A 129 14.06 2.45 3.95
CA GLY A 129 13.57 1.95 2.67
C GLY A 129 13.98 2.84 1.49
N PRO A 130 13.49 2.52 0.27
CA PRO A 130 13.81 3.27 -0.95
C PRO A 130 13.27 4.70 -0.97
N PHE A 131 12.35 5.03 -0.06
CA PHE A 131 11.75 6.35 0.07
C PHE A 131 12.23 7.06 1.33
N THR A 132 12.59 8.32 1.17
CA THR A 132 13.05 9.20 2.26
C THR A 132 12.05 10.30 2.61
N ARG A 133 10.99 10.49 1.79
CA ARG A 133 9.99 11.56 1.95
C ARG A 133 8.57 11.03 2.08
N PRO A 134 7.69 11.65 2.89
CA PRO A 134 7.88 12.95 3.54
C PRO A 134 8.85 12.92 4.74
N HIS A 135 9.06 11.75 5.35
CA HIS A 135 10.12 11.52 6.33
C HIS A 135 10.51 10.03 6.36
N PRO A 136 11.78 9.63 6.59
CA PRO A 136 12.17 8.22 6.63
C PRO A 136 11.43 7.41 7.71
N ALA A 137 11.14 8.03 8.85
CA ALA A 137 10.38 7.40 9.94
C ALA A 137 8.99 6.90 9.47
N ILE A 138 8.34 7.60 8.54
CA ILE A 138 7.03 7.19 8.02
C ILE A 138 7.16 5.85 7.29
N TRP A 139 8.18 5.69 6.44
CA TRP A 139 8.40 4.45 5.71
C TRP A 139 8.85 3.30 6.60
N ARG A 140 9.60 3.58 7.67
CA ARG A 140 9.93 2.60 8.71
C ARG A 140 8.67 2.12 9.45
N MET A 141 7.74 3.03 9.78
CA MET A 141 6.44 2.68 10.34
C MET A 141 5.59 1.86 9.36
N VAL A 142 5.57 2.22 8.06
CA VAL A 142 4.86 1.44 7.02
C VAL A 142 5.41 0.02 6.93
N PHE A 143 6.73 -0.15 6.94
CA PHE A 143 7.36 -1.47 7.00
C PHE A 143 6.96 -2.21 8.29
N GLY A 144 6.96 -1.53 9.45
CA GLY A 144 6.51 -2.12 10.71
C GLY A 144 5.05 -2.56 10.72
N LEU A 145 4.15 -1.76 10.17
CA LEU A 145 2.74 -2.15 9.99
C LEU A 145 2.61 -3.37 9.06
N SER A 146 3.46 -3.46 8.03
CA SER A 146 3.51 -4.64 7.14
C SER A 146 3.88 -5.90 7.92
N VAL A 147 4.88 -5.81 8.80
CA VAL A 147 5.29 -6.94 9.68
C VAL A 147 4.18 -7.30 10.66
N LEU A 148 3.52 -6.33 11.29
CA LEU A 148 2.38 -6.59 12.18
C LEU A 148 1.23 -7.28 11.44
N TYR A 149 0.93 -6.85 10.21
CA TYR A 149 -0.11 -7.47 9.39
C TYR A 149 0.26 -8.91 9.00
N PHE A 150 1.52 -9.14 8.62
CA PHE A 150 2.06 -10.48 8.40
C PHE A 150 1.86 -11.39 9.62
N LEU A 151 2.25 -10.92 10.82
CA LEU A 151 2.08 -11.69 12.06
C LEU A 151 0.61 -11.92 12.41
N PHE A 152 -0.25 -10.94 12.15
CA PHE A 152 -1.70 -11.07 12.31
C PHE A 152 -2.28 -12.16 11.39
N LEU A 153 -1.88 -12.20 10.12
CA LEU A 153 -2.32 -13.25 9.19
C LEU A 153 -1.85 -14.63 9.63
N VAL A 154 -0.61 -14.76 10.12
CA VAL A 154 -0.11 -16.00 10.72
C VAL A 154 -0.97 -16.41 11.91
N PHE A 155 -1.34 -15.48 12.79
CA PHE A 155 -2.23 -15.77 13.91
C PHE A 155 -3.62 -16.22 13.46
N VAL A 156 -4.24 -15.51 12.51
CA VAL A 156 -5.55 -15.86 11.93
C VAL A 156 -5.54 -17.26 11.31
N LEU A 157 -4.42 -17.69 10.70
CA LEU A 157 -4.29 -19.05 10.17
C LEU A 157 -4.42 -20.15 11.22
N PHE A 158 -4.23 -19.89 12.50
CA PHE A 158 -4.43 -20.89 13.56
C PHE A 158 -5.83 -20.84 14.18
N LEU A 159 -6.64 -19.83 13.85
CA LEU A 159 -8.02 -19.73 14.31
C LEU A 159 -8.98 -20.62 13.50
N ASN A 160 -10.10 -20.95 14.13
CA ASN A 160 -11.27 -21.53 13.47
C ASN A 160 -12.19 -20.43 12.92
N PHE A 161 -13.04 -20.77 11.94
CA PHE A 161 -13.91 -19.79 11.28
C PHE A 161 -14.80 -19.00 12.26
N GLU A 162 -15.40 -19.69 13.25
CA GLU A 162 -16.20 -19.06 14.29
C GLU A 162 -15.40 -18.11 15.19
N GLN A 163 -14.13 -18.44 15.46
CA GLN A 163 -13.24 -17.58 16.24
C GLN A 163 -12.85 -16.33 15.46
N VAL A 164 -12.60 -16.45 14.15
CA VAL A 164 -12.32 -15.28 13.30
C VAL A 164 -13.54 -14.36 13.26
N LYS A 165 -14.75 -14.90 13.06
CA LYS A 165 -15.99 -14.12 13.13
C LYS A 165 -16.18 -13.46 14.50
N ALA A 166 -15.90 -14.17 15.60
CA ALA A 166 -15.98 -13.59 16.93
C ALA A 166 -15.02 -12.40 17.10
N VAL A 167 -13.78 -12.49 16.60
CA VAL A 167 -12.83 -11.37 16.58
C VAL A 167 -13.36 -10.22 15.73
N MET A 168 -13.94 -10.50 14.55
CA MET A 168 -14.53 -9.46 13.70
C MET A 168 -15.72 -8.76 14.37
N TYR A 169 -16.61 -9.51 15.04
CA TYR A 169 -17.75 -8.95 15.76
C TYR A 169 -17.34 -8.17 17.00
N TRP A 170 -16.17 -8.46 17.55
CA TRP A 170 -15.57 -7.68 18.61
C TRP A 170 -14.98 -6.36 18.09
N LEU A 171 -14.40 -6.37 16.88
CA LEU A 171 -13.91 -5.15 16.22
C LEU A 171 -15.04 -4.24 15.74
N ASP A 172 -16.08 -4.81 15.14
CA ASP A 172 -17.30 -4.09 14.76
C ASP A 172 -18.55 -4.98 15.02
N PRO A 173 -19.36 -4.65 16.03
CA PRO A 173 -20.58 -5.40 16.35
C PRO A 173 -21.60 -5.43 15.21
N ASN A 174 -21.60 -4.46 14.29
CA ASN A 174 -22.57 -4.38 13.20
C ASN A 174 -22.37 -5.50 12.17
N LEU A 175 -21.18 -6.09 12.09
CA LEU A 175 -20.87 -7.21 11.21
C LEU A 175 -21.71 -8.46 11.51
N ARG A 176 -22.32 -8.57 12.70
CA ARG A 176 -23.26 -9.66 13.05
C ARG A 176 -24.52 -9.69 12.17
N TYR A 177 -24.91 -8.53 11.68
CA TYR A 177 -26.11 -8.35 10.85
C TYR A 177 -25.76 -8.08 9.38
N ALA A 178 -24.48 -8.12 9.03
CA ALA A 178 -24.03 -7.90 7.67
C ALA A 178 -24.48 -9.07 6.78
N THR A 179 -25.09 -8.73 5.67
CA THR A 179 -25.44 -9.65 4.59
C THR A 179 -24.42 -9.55 3.47
N ARG A 180 -24.22 -10.65 2.76
CA ARG A 180 -23.32 -10.67 1.60
C ARG A 180 -23.95 -9.88 0.46
N GLU A 181 -23.16 -9.05 -0.21
CA GLU A 181 -23.63 -8.26 -1.36
C GLU A 181 -24.24 -9.13 -2.47
N ALA A 182 -23.64 -10.30 -2.70
CA ALA A 182 -24.12 -11.33 -3.63
C ALA A 182 -25.55 -11.81 -3.37
N ASP A 183 -26.06 -11.67 -2.14
CA ASP A 183 -27.39 -12.16 -1.76
C ASP A 183 -28.47 -11.06 -1.90
N ILE A 184 -28.07 -9.80 -2.15
CA ILE A 184 -28.98 -8.64 -2.19
C ILE A 184 -28.99 -7.98 -3.58
N MET A 185 -27.82 -7.95 -4.24
CA MET A 185 -27.65 -7.28 -5.52
C MET A 185 -27.90 -8.23 -6.69
N GLU A 186 -28.57 -7.73 -7.71
CA GLU A 186 -28.75 -8.45 -8.98
C GLU A 186 -27.63 -8.09 -9.95
N TYR A 187 -26.79 -9.07 -10.27
CA TYR A 187 -25.61 -8.91 -11.12
C TYR A 187 -25.91 -9.32 -12.58
N ALA A 188 -25.41 -8.54 -13.56
CA ALA A 188 -25.54 -8.76 -15.01
C ALA A 188 -26.97 -8.99 -15.55
N VAL A 189 -27.99 -8.28 -15.04
CA VAL A 189 -29.38 -8.43 -15.50
C VAL A 189 -29.72 -7.43 -16.63
N ASN A 190 -30.33 -7.93 -17.71
CA ASN A 190 -30.81 -7.13 -18.86
C ASN A 190 -29.73 -6.28 -19.57
N CYS A 191 -28.52 -6.80 -19.75
CA CYS A 191 -27.37 -6.06 -20.30
C CYS A 191 -27.49 -5.53 -21.76
N HIS A 192 -28.61 -5.80 -22.43
CA HIS A 192 -28.92 -5.28 -23.76
C HIS A 192 -29.64 -3.92 -23.73
N VAL A 193 -30.25 -3.55 -22.60
CA VAL A 193 -31.00 -2.31 -22.45
C VAL A 193 -30.10 -1.24 -21.83
N ILE A 194 -29.60 -0.33 -22.68
CA ILE A 194 -28.72 0.78 -22.30
C ILE A 194 -29.55 2.07 -22.28
N THR A 195 -29.97 2.50 -21.09
CA THR A 195 -30.66 3.78 -20.86
C THR A 195 -29.75 4.74 -20.11
N TRP A 196 -30.01 6.05 -20.22
CA TRP A 196 -29.19 7.07 -19.56
C TRP A 196 -29.24 6.98 -18.02
N GLU A 197 -30.42 6.68 -17.47
CA GLU A 197 -30.61 6.45 -16.03
C GLU A 197 -29.78 5.28 -15.54
N ARG A 198 -29.70 4.20 -16.32
CA ARG A 198 -28.88 3.03 -16.01
C ARG A 198 -27.40 3.36 -16.10
N ILE A 199 -26.94 4.07 -17.11
CA ILE A 199 -25.53 4.49 -17.17
C ILE A 199 -25.16 5.32 -15.94
N LEU A 200 -26.01 6.28 -15.55
CA LEU A 200 -25.78 7.12 -14.37
C LEU A 200 -25.80 6.33 -13.06
N SER A 201 -26.59 5.26 -12.95
CA SER A 201 -26.60 4.42 -11.75
C SER A 201 -25.32 3.61 -11.57
N HIS A 202 -24.58 3.34 -12.65
CA HIS A 202 -23.28 2.64 -12.62
C HIS A 202 -22.10 3.60 -12.35
N PHE A 203 -22.30 4.93 -12.40
CA PHE A 203 -21.30 5.90 -11.93
C PHE A 203 -21.31 6.03 -10.41
N ASP A 204 -20.97 4.95 -9.73
CA ASP A 204 -21.00 4.84 -8.28
C ASP A 204 -19.58 4.85 -7.66
N ILE A 205 -19.48 4.39 -6.41
CA ILE A 205 -18.22 4.32 -5.68
C ILE A 205 -17.21 3.38 -6.35
N PHE A 206 -17.66 2.38 -7.12
CA PHE A 206 -16.79 1.45 -7.84
C PHE A 206 -16.19 2.13 -9.07
N ALA A 207 -16.98 2.88 -9.86
CA ALA A 207 -16.44 3.68 -10.97
C ALA A 207 -15.39 4.70 -10.49
N PHE A 208 -15.65 5.37 -9.35
CA PHE A 208 -14.66 6.26 -8.72
C PHE A 208 -13.42 5.49 -8.24
N GLY A 209 -13.62 4.32 -7.63
CA GLY A 209 -12.56 3.43 -7.17
C GLY A 209 -11.68 2.93 -8.31
N HIS A 210 -12.26 2.61 -9.45
CA HIS A 210 -11.57 2.21 -10.68
C HIS A 210 -10.70 3.38 -11.17
N PHE A 211 -11.31 4.55 -11.40
CA PHE A 211 -10.58 5.72 -11.90
C PHE A 211 -9.40 6.15 -11.01
N TRP A 212 -9.62 6.32 -9.70
CA TRP A 212 -8.56 6.70 -8.75
C TRP A 212 -7.61 5.58 -8.40
N GLY A 213 -8.10 4.34 -8.37
CA GLY A 213 -7.27 3.15 -8.25
C GLY A 213 -6.25 3.12 -9.37
N TRP A 214 -6.71 3.19 -10.62
CA TRP A 214 -5.84 3.15 -11.81
C TRP A 214 -4.89 4.33 -11.91
N ALA A 215 -5.31 5.54 -11.50
CA ALA A 215 -4.40 6.67 -11.39
C ALA A 215 -3.26 6.38 -10.40
N MET A 216 -3.56 5.80 -9.24
CA MET A 216 -2.53 5.41 -8.27
C MET A 216 -1.66 4.27 -8.78
N LYS A 217 -2.24 3.22 -9.39
CA LYS A 217 -1.48 2.10 -9.99
C LYS A 217 -0.49 2.62 -11.04
N ALA A 218 -0.93 3.53 -11.91
CA ALA A 218 -0.08 4.15 -12.93
C ALA A 218 1.06 4.97 -12.33
N LEU A 219 0.83 5.69 -11.22
CA LEU A 219 1.90 6.40 -10.48
C LEU A 219 2.98 5.46 -9.91
N LEU A 220 2.60 4.24 -9.53
CA LEU A 220 3.50 3.23 -8.97
C LEU A 220 4.26 2.48 -10.06
N ILE A 221 3.56 1.98 -11.09
CA ILE A 221 4.11 1.15 -12.16
C ILE A 221 4.85 2.01 -13.20
N ARG A 222 4.33 3.20 -13.51
CA ARG A 222 4.91 4.18 -14.44
C ARG A 222 5.14 3.63 -15.85
N SER A 223 4.21 2.82 -16.34
CA SER A 223 4.27 2.26 -17.70
C SER A 223 2.87 1.99 -18.23
N TYR A 224 2.57 2.59 -19.39
CA TYR A 224 1.29 2.39 -20.07
C TYR A 224 1.06 0.93 -20.44
N GLY A 225 2.03 0.28 -21.10
CA GLY A 225 1.91 -1.11 -21.53
C GLY A 225 1.55 -2.05 -20.37
N LEU A 226 2.26 -1.96 -19.25
CA LEU A 226 1.95 -2.78 -18.07
C LEU A 226 0.61 -2.42 -17.43
N CYS A 227 0.27 -1.13 -17.31
CA CYS A 227 -1.00 -0.74 -16.70
C CYS A 227 -2.20 -1.20 -17.53
N TRP A 228 -2.15 -1.01 -18.86
CA TRP A 228 -3.20 -1.49 -19.77
C TRP A 228 -3.32 -3.01 -19.75
N THR A 229 -2.19 -3.73 -19.74
CA THR A 229 -2.22 -5.19 -19.67
C THR A 229 -2.86 -5.64 -18.37
N ILE A 230 -2.42 -5.13 -17.21
CA ILE A 230 -3.04 -5.46 -15.91
C ILE A 230 -4.53 -5.07 -15.90
N SER A 231 -4.92 -3.96 -16.55
CA SER A 231 -6.32 -3.54 -16.61
C SER A 231 -7.18 -4.52 -17.39
N ILE A 232 -6.74 -4.94 -18.57
CA ILE A 232 -7.48 -5.89 -19.39
C ILE A 232 -7.50 -7.27 -18.71
N THR A 233 -6.35 -7.70 -18.18
CA THR A 233 -6.23 -8.97 -17.45
C THR A 233 -7.12 -8.97 -16.19
N TRP A 234 -7.34 -7.83 -15.53
CA TRP A 234 -8.25 -7.72 -14.39
C TRP A 234 -9.70 -8.03 -14.79
N GLU A 235 -10.23 -7.39 -15.82
CA GLU A 235 -11.60 -7.68 -16.31
C GLU A 235 -11.74 -9.14 -16.77
N LEU A 236 -10.71 -9.70 -17.41
CA LEU A 236 -10.71 -11.13 -17.75
C LEU A 236 -10.71 -12.01 -16.48
N THR A 237 -9.99 -11.60 -15.45
CA THR A 237 -9.99 -12.31 -14.16
C THR A 237 -11.40 -12.35 -13.58
N GLU A 238 -12.13 -11.24 -13.63
CA GLU A 238 -13.52 -11.19 -13.18
C GLU A 238 -14.41 -12.16 -13.97
N LEU A 239 -14.30 -12.16 -15.31
CA LEU A 239 -15.01 -13.10 -16.17
C LEU A 239 -14.70 -14.58 -15.87
N PHE A 240 -13.45 -14.93 -15.62
CA PHE A 240 -13.08 -16.33 -15.29
C PHE A 240 -13.54 -16.73 -13.89
N PHE A 241 -13.58 -15.80 -12.93
CA PHE A 241 -13.92 -16.07 -11.53
C PHE A 241 -15.37 -15.76 -11.16
N MET A 242 -16.22 -15.28 -12.08
CA MET A 242 -17.65 -14.99 -11.83
C MET A 242 -18.44 -16.21 -11.33
N HIS A 243 -18.01 -17.42 -11.67
CA HIS A 243 -18.62 -18.67 -11.18
C HIS A 243 -18.43 -18.88 -9.66
N LEU A 244 -17.41 -18.28 -9.07
CA LEU A 244 -17.16 -18.28 -7.62
C LEU A 244 -17.71 -17.00 -6.98
N LEU A 245 -17.50 -15.85 -7.61
CA LEU A 245 -17.88 -14.56 -7.09
C LEU A 245 -18.94 -13.92 -7.99
N PRO A 246 -20.25 -14.01 -7.62
CA PRO A 246 -21.33 -13.40 -8.40
C PRO A 246 -21.15 -11.89 -8.60
N ASN A 247 -20.44 -11.23 -7.68
CA ASN A 247 -20.12 -9.81 -7.76
C ASN A 247 -19.32 -9.42 -9.02
N PHE A 248 -18.66 -10.37 -9.67
CA PHE A 248 -17.89 -10.15 -10.90
C PHE A 248 -18.73 -10.28 -12.18
N ALA A 249 -20.00 -10.67 -12.05
CA ALA A 249 -20.90 -10.74 -13.19
C ALA A 249 -21.42 -9.34 -13.52
N GLU A 250 -20.77 -8.67 -14.45
CA GLU A 250 -21.14 -7.34 -14.91
C GLU A 250 -21.59 -7.35 -16.37
N CYS A 251 -22.18 -6.26 -16.83
CA CYS A 251 -22.60 -6.16 -18.22
C CYS A 251 -21.39 -5.93 -19.13
N TRP A 252 -21.44 -6.47 -20.36
CA TRP A 252 -20.33 -6.35 -21.32
C TRP A 252 -19.93 -4.89 -21.60
N TRP A 253 -20.90 -3.96 -21.62
CA TRP A 253 -20.65 -2.54 -21.85
C TRP A 253 -20.07 -1.84 -20.61
N ASP A 254 -20.35 -2.36 -19.42
CA ASP A 254 -19.79 -1.90 -18.15
C ASP A 254 -18.29 -2.20 -18.16
N GLN A 255 -17.95 -3.50 -18.27
CA GLN A 255 -16.59 -4.00 -18.33
C GLN A 255 -15.75 -3.35 -19.44
N VAL A 256 -16.25 -3.31 -20.67
CA VAL A 256 -15.46 -2.82 -21.81
C VAL A 256 -15.43 -1.30 -21.89
N ILE A 257 -16.57 -0.64 -21.77
CA ILE A 257 -16.67 0.80 -22.03
C ILE A 257 -16.43 1.58 -20.75
N LEU A 258 -17.15 1.26 -19.67
CA LEU A 258 -17.04 2.01 -18.43
C LEU A 258 -15.72 1.70 -17.72
N ASP A 259 -15.39 0.43 -17.50
CA ASP A 259 -14.20 0.05 -16.74
C ASP A 259 -12.93 0.18 -17.57
N ILE A 260 -12.72 -0.64 -18.61
CA ILE A 260 -11.45 -0.61 -19.36
C ILE A 260 -11.17 0.76 -19.98
N LEU A 261 -12.12 1.31 -20.73
CA LEU A 261 -11.85 2.49 -21.56
C LEU A 261 -11.96 3.81 -20.79
N LEU A 262 -13.03 4.02 -20.01
CA LEU A 262 -13.28 5.30 -19.36
C LEU A 262 -12.59 5.41 -17.99
N CYS A 263 -12.92 4.53 -17.05
CA CYS A 263 -12.43 4.59 -15.67
C CYS A 263 -10.95 4.20 -15.61
N ASN A 264 -10.60 3.00 -16.06
CA ASN A 264 -9.23 2.48 -16.00
C ASN A 264 -8.33 3.26 -16.95
N GLY A 265 -8.73 3.40 -18.22
CA GLY A 265 -8.00 4.18 -19.22
C GLY A 265 -7.80 5.64 -18.82
N GLY A 266 -8.84 6.32 -18.33
CA GLY A 266 -8.77 7.69 -17.83
C GLY A 266 -7.86 7.83 -16.60
N GLY A 267 -7.94 6.88 -15.67
CA GLY A 267 -7.07 6.80 -14.50
C GLY A 267 -5.60 6.64 -14.89
N ILE A 268 -5.30 5.68 -15.77
CA ILE A 268 -3.96 5.44 -16.31
C ILE A 268 -3.41 6.72 -16.96
N TRP A 269 -4.21 7.37 -17.82
CA TRP A 269 -3.82 8.62 -18.46
C TRP A 269 -3.46 9.69 -17.43
N LEU A 270 -4.30 9.92 -16.41
CA LEU A 270 -4.01 10.91 -15.38
C LEU A 270 -2.74 10.57 -14.60
N GLY A 271 -2.60 9.32 -14.14
CA GLY A 271 -1.43 8.90 -13.38
C GLY A 271 -0.13 9.09 -14.18
N MET A 272 -0.16 8.83 -15.48
CA MET A 272 0.99 9.04 -16.35
C MET A 272 1.25 10.52 -16.67
N VAL A 273 0.23 11.37 -16.79
CA VAL A 273 0.38 12.83 -16.86
C VAL A 273 1.08 13.35 -15.61
N VAL A 274 0.68 12.89 -14.42
CA VAL A 274 1.34 13.25 -13.16
C VAL A 274 2.79 12.76 -13.13
N CYS A 275 3.07 11.53 -13.59
CA CYS A 275 4.44 11.02 -13.71
C CYS A 275 5.33 11.94 -14.56
N ARG A 276 4.85 12.40 -15.71
CA ARG A 276 5.61 13.31 -16.59
C ARG A 276 5.81 14.69 -15.97
N PHE A 277 4.77 15.19 -15.30
CA PHE A 277 4.88 16.45 -14.57
C PHE A 277 5.94 16.38 -13.46
N LEU A 278 6.06 15.25 -12.77
CA LEU A 278 7.08 15.01 -11.75
C LEU A 278 8.47 14.76 -12.34
N GLU A 279 8.57 14.19 -13.55
CA GLU A 279 9.84 13.94 -14.24
C GLU A 279 10.50 15.23 -14.75
N MET A 280 9.72 16.17 -15.27
CA MET A 280 10.23 17.44 -15.82
C MET A 280 10.69 18.45 -14.74
N ARG A 281 10.53 18.14 -13.45
CA ARG A 281 10.90 19.06 -12.36
C ARG A 281 12.32 18.80 -11.87
N THR A 282 13.13 19.87 -11.84
CA THR A 282 14.39 19.87 -11.08
C THR A 282 14.10 20.09 -9.60
N TYR A 283 14.49 19.12 -8.79
CA TYR A 283 14.21 19.12 -7.36
C TYR A 283 15.34 19.81 -6.59
N HIS A 284 15.22 21.11 -6.37
CA HIS A 284 16.13 21.87 -5.50
C HIS A 284 15.56 22.01 -4.09
N TRP A 285 16.25 21.44 -3.10
CA TRP A 285 15.77 21.36 -1.72
C TRP A 285 16.50 22.34 -0.80
N ALA A 286 15.95 23.56 -0.67
CA ALA A 286 16.42 24.53 0.32
C ALA A 286 16.00 24.11 1.75
N SER A 287 16.83 24.47 2.75
CA SER A 287 16.51 24.23 4.16
C SER A 287 15.34 25.11 4.59
N PHE A 288 14.53 24.63 5.54
CA PHE A 288 13.43 25.43 6.10
C PHE A 288 13.95 26.72 6.77
N LYS A 289 15.20 26.70 7.24
CA LYS A 289 15.90 27.85 7.84
C LYS A 289 16.27 28.93 6.83
N ASP A 290 16.41 28.56 5.56
CA ASP A 290 16.84 29.48 4.49
C ASP A 290 15.67 30.23 3.86
N ILE A 291 14.43 29.93 4.28
CA ILE A 291 13.20 30.51 3.72
C ILE A 291 12.59 31.48 4.73
N HIS A 292 12.67 32.78 4.44
CA HIS A 292 12.22 33.82 5.37
C HIS A 292 10.71 34.14 5.25
N THR A 293 10.07 33.84 4.12
CA THR A 293 8.65 34.17 3.89
C THR A 293 7.70 33.06 4.34
N THR A 294 6.54 33.44 4.91
CA THR A 294 5.50 32.50 5.36
C THR A 294 4.94 31.68 4.19
N THR A 295 4.68 32.32 3.05
CA THR A 295 4.26 31.65 1.81
C THR A 295 5.31 30.65 1.32
N GLY A 296 6.60 30.97 1.44
CA GLY A 296 7.69 30.06 1.09
C GLY A 296 7.76 28.85 2.01
N LYS A 297 7.54 29.04 3.32
CA LYS A 297 7.48 27.95 4.31
C LYS A 297 6.30 27.01 4.06
N ILE A 298 5.12 27.56 3.75
CA ILE A 298 3.94 26.76 3.39
C ILE A 298 4.20 25.98 2.09
N LYS A 299 4.74 26.63 1.06
CA LYS A 299 5.12 25.96 -0.19
C LYS A 299 6.14 24.85 0.05
N ARG A 300 7.13 25.07 0.92
CA ARG A 300 8.15 24.07 1.28
C ARG A 300 7.55 22.88 2.03
N ALA A 301 6.57 23.12 2.90
CA ALA A 301 5.84 22.08 3.62
C ALA A 301 5.01 21.22 2.66
N VAL A 302 4.28 21.83 1.73
CA VAL A 302 3.52 21.10 0.70
C VAL A 302 4.46 20.30 -0.22
N LEU A 303 5.58 20.89 -0.63
CA LEU A 303 6.61 20.20 -1.43
C LEU A 303 7.31 19.05 -0.67
N GLN A 304 7.14 18.92 0.64
CA GLN A 304 7.69 17.77 1.38
C GLN A 304 7.01 16.46 0.99
N PHE A 305 5.76 16.53 0.52
CA PHE A 305 4.99 15.39 0.01
C PHE A 305 5.33 15.05 -1.45
N THR A 306 6.15 15.87 -2.12
CA THR A 306 6.68 15.54 -3.44
C THR A 306 7.95 14.68 -3.32
N PRO A 307 8.18 13.77 -4.29
CA PRO A 307 9.32 12.85 -4.27
C PRO A 307 10.65 13.61 -4.22
N ALA A 308 11.66 13.04 -3.55
CA ALA A 308 13.00 13.64 -3.47
C ALA A 308 13.72 13.67 -4.83
N SER A 309 13.49 12.61 -5.61
CA SER A 309 13.90 12.44 -7.00
C SER A 309 12.83 11.61 -7.71
N TRP A 310 12.66 11.83 -9.02
CA TRP A 310 11.73 11.06 -9.83
C TRP A 310 12.49 10.38 -10.96
N THR A 311 12.59 9.05 -10.89
CA THR A 311 13.30 8.24 -11.89
C THR A 311 12.33 7.69 -12.93
N TYR A 312 12.67 7.84 -14.20
CA TYR A 312 12.02 7.14 -15.29
C TYR A 312 12.18 5.62 -15.13
N VAL A 313 11.10 4.88 -15.28
CA VAL A 313 11.04 3.43 -15.09
C VAL A 313 10.87 2.79 -16.45
N ARG A 314 11.82 1.92 -16.82
CA ARG A 314 11.77 1.17 -18.08
C ARG A 314 11.69 -0.30 -17.74
N TRP A 315 10.52 -0.91 -17.88
CA TRP A 315 10.35 -2.34 -17.56
C TRP A 315 10.96 -3.25 -18.62
N PHE A 316 10.78 -2.94 -19.90
CA PHE A 316 11.37 -3.66 -21.03
C PHE A 316 12.50 -2.87 -21.71
N ASP A 317 13.60 -3.55 -21.99
CA ASP A 317 14.78 -3.03 -22.68
C ASP A 317 15.19 -3.97 -23.84
N PRO A 318 15.70 -3.48 -25.00
CA PRO A 318 16.11 -4.36 -26.11
C PRO A 318 17.10 -5.46 -25.71
N LYS A 319 17.90 -5.22 -24.64
CA LYS A 319 18.87 -6.18 -24.11
C LYS A 319 18.37 -6.90 -22.85
N SER A 320 17.05 -6.96 -22.64
CA SER A 320 16.47 -7.63 -21.46
C SER A 320 16.82 -9.11 -21.46
N SER A 321 17.31 -9.59 -20.32
CA SER A 321 17.52 -11.02 -20.11
C SER A 321 16.18 -11.74 -19.98
N PHE A 322 16.17 -13.04 -20.28
CA PHE A 322 15.02 -13.90 -20.03
C PHE A 322 14.54 -13.84 -18.57
N GLN A 323 15.48 -13.75 -17.61
CA GLN A 323 15.18 -13.60 -16.18
C GLN A 323 14.37 -12.34 -15.87
N ARG A 324 14.69 -11.21 -16.52
CA ARG A 324 13.95 -9.96 -16.34
C ARG A 324 12.53 -10.07 -16.88
N VAL A 325 12.37 -10.71 -18.04
CA VAL A 325 11.03 -10.97 -18.61
C VAL A 325 10.23 -11.87 -17.69
N ALA A 326 10.78 -13.01 -17.25
CA ALA A 326 10.12 -13.91 -16.30
C ALA A 326 9.73 -13.21 -14.98
N GLY A 327 10.57 -12.30 -14.48
CA GLY A 327 10.25 -11.45 -13.34
C GLY A 327 9.03 -10.54 -13.57
N ILE A 328 8.84 -10.00 -14.76
CA ILE A 328 7.66 -9.18 -15.09
C ILE A 328 6.39 -10.04 -15.09
N TYR A 329 6.45 -11.29 -15.57
CA TYR A 329 5.30 -12.21 -15.47
C TYR A 329 4.96 -12.52 -14.01
N LEU A 330 5.98 -12.79 -13.20
CA LEU A 330 5.79 -13.04 -11.77
C LEU A 330 5.17 -11.81 -11.07
N PHE A 331 5.62 -10.60 -11.42
CA PHE A 331 5.01 -9.37 -10.94
C PHE A 331 3.53 -9.29 -11.26
N MET A 332 3.14 -9.56 -12.50
CA MET A 332 1.74 -9.52 -12.93
C MET A 332 0.88 -10.58 -12.23
N ILE A 333 1.38 -11.80 -12.08
CA ILE A 333 0.66 -12.87 -11.38
C ILE A 333 0.45 -12.51 -9.91
N ILE A 334 1.49 -12.04 -9.22
CA ILE A 334 1.37 -11.61 -7.82
C ILE A 334 0.43 -10.40 -7.70
N TRP A 335 0.46 -9.49 -8.66
CA TRP A 335 -0.47 -8.36 -8.71
C TRP A 335 -1.92 -8.84 -8.75
N GLN A 336 -2.27 -9.69 -9.71
CA GLN A 336 -3.63 -10.26 -9.81
C GLN A 336 -4.03 -11.01 -8.54
N LEU A 337 -3.11 -11.79 -7.96
CA LEU A 337 -3.37 -12.50 -6.70
C LEU A 337 -3.74 -11.55 -5.57
N THR A 338 -3.01 -10.44 -5.41
CA THR A 338 -3.27 -9.46 -4.33
C THR A 338 -4.61 -8.76 -4.48
N GLU A 339 -5.02 -8.47 -5.72
CA GLU A 339 -6.31 -7.87 -6.00
C GLU A 339 -7.44 -8.87 -5.75
N LEU A 340 -7.30 -10.10 -6.27
CA LEU A 340 -8.28 -11.17 -6.10
C LEU A 340 -8.47 -11.55 -4.62
N ASN A 341 -7.41 -11.56 -3.82
CA ASN A 341 -7.49 -11.74 -2.36
C ASN A 341 -8.43 -10.72 -1.71
N THR A 342 -8.45 -9.47 -2.19
CA THR A 342 -9.33 -8.41 -1.66
C THR A 342 -10.80 -8.82 -1.76
N PHE A 343 -11.20 -9.35 -2.92
CA PHE A 343 -12.58 -9.74 -3.18
C PHE A 343 -12.95 -11.04 -2.47
N PHE A 344 -12.04 -12.01 -2.40
CA PHE A 344 -12.27 -13.25 -1.65
C PHE A 344 -12.41 -12.98 -0.14
N LEU A 345 -11.55 -12.15 0.44
CA LEU A 345 -11.62 -11.83 1.88
C LEU A 345 -12.98 -11.22 2.24
N LYS A 346 -13.50 -10.25 1.47
CA LYS A 346 -14.82 -9.66 1.73
C LYS A 346 -15.96 -10.67 1.59
N HIS A 347 -15.86 -11.57 0.61
CA HIS A 347 -16.90 -12.56 0.34
C HIS A 347 -16.94 -13.68 1.40
N ILE A 348 -15.77 -14.16 1.82
CA ILE A 348 -15.61 -15.25 2.81
C ILE A 348 -15.98 -14.77 4.20
N PHE A 349 -15.49 -13.60 4.60
CA PHE A 349 -15.72 -13.05 5.94
C PHE A 349 -16.95 -12.14 6.04
N VAL A 350 -17.70 -12.00 4.95
CA VAL A 350 -19.02 -11.34 4.88
C VAL A 350 -18.97 -9.90 5.42
N PHE A 351 -18.33 -9.02 4.66
CA PHE A 351 -18.43 -7.56 4.87
C PHE A 351 -18.61 -6.83 3.55
N GLN A 352 -19.27 -5.67 3.60
CA GLN A 352 -19.60 -4.88 2.40
C GLN A 352 -18.37 -4.14 1.85
N ALA A 353 -18.39 -3.81 0.56
CA ALA A 353 -17.35 -3.04 -0.12
C ALA A 353 -17.17 -1.63 0.46
N SER A 354 -18.27 -1.02 0.94
CA SER A 354 -18.26 0.27 1.62
C SER A 354 -17.70 0.22 3.05
N HIS A 355 -17.55 -0.98 3.63
CA HIS A 355 -17.10 -1.16 5.00
C HIS A 355 -15.62 -0.72 5.17
N PRO A 356 -15.24 -0.11 6.33
CA PRO A 356 -13.86 0.28 6.62
C PRO A 356 -12.79 -0.79 6.45
N LEU A 357 -13.14 -2.06 6.66
CA LEU A 357 -12.23 -3.19 6.42
C LEU A 357 -11.85 -3.32 4.93
N SER A 358 -12.76 -3.02 4.01
CA SER A 358 -12.53 -3.09 2.56
C SER A 358 -11.60 -1.96 2.10
N TRP A 359 -12.06 -0.71 2.20
CA TRP A 359 -11.29 0.43 1.70
C TRP A 359 -10.04 0.73 2.54
N GLY A 360 -10.07 0.47 3.85
CA GLY A 360 -8.92 0.61 4.73
C GLY A 360 -7.81 -0.38 4.38
N ARG A 361 -8.16 -1.65 4.07
CA ARG A 361 -7.20 -2.63 3.56
C ARG A 361 -6.66 -2.21 2.20
N ILE A 362 -7.50 -1.78 1.25
CA ILE A 362 -7.04 -1.34 -0.09
C ILE A 362 -6.03 -0.19 0.05
N LEU A 363 -6.33 0.81 0.89
CA LEU A 363 -5.41 1.92 1.14
C LEU A 363 -4.10 1.44 1.76
N PHE A 364 -4.17 0.54 2.75
CA PHE A 364 -3.01 -0.04 3.39
C PHE A 364 -2.12 -0.81 2.40
N ILE A 365 -2.72 -1.72 1.62
CA ILE A 365 -2.05 -2.48 0.55
C ILE A 365 -1.44 -1.52 -0.50
N GLY A 366 -2.15 -0.44 -0.86
CA GLY A 366 -1.65 0.58 -1.78
C GLY A 366 -0.39 1.29 -1.27
N ILE A 367 -0.36 1.66 0.02
CA ILE A 367 0.80 2.32 0.65
C ILE A 367 2.01 1.38 0.70
N ILE A 368 1.83 0.11 1.10
CA ILE A 368 2.92 -0.86 1.18
C ILE A 368 3.44 -1.28 -0.21
N THR A 369 2.59 -1.20 -1.24
CA THR A 369 2.95 -1.55 -2.62
C THR A 369 3.95 -0.56 -3.21
N ALA A 370 3.87 0.73 -2.85
CA ALA A 370 4.78 1.73 -3.38
C ALA A 370 6.29 1.39 -3.20
N PRO A 371 6.77 1.10 -1.96
CA PRO A 371 8.16 0.71 -1.77
C PRO A 371 8.46 -0.69 -2.33
N THR A 372 7.48 -1.60 -2.32
CA THR A 372 7.59 -2.95 -2.91
C THR A 372 7.90 -2.89 -4.39
N VAL A 373 7.10 -2.17 -5.19
CA VAL A 373 7.28 -2.04 -6.65
C VAL A 373 8.65 -1.44 -6.94
N ARG A 374 9.08 -0.43 -6.18
CA ARG A 374 10.38 0.21 -6.36
C ARG A 374 11.55 -0.72 -6.07
N GLN A 375 11.47 -1.53 -5.01
CA GLN A 375 12.46 -2.55 -4.67
C GLN A 375 12.49 -3.67 -5.72
N TYR A 376 11.32 -4.14 -6.14
CA TYR A 376 11.21 -5.20 -7.14
C TYR A 376 11.76 -4.78 -8.50
N TYR A 377 11.42 -3.57 -8.96
CA TYR A 377 11.96 -3.00 -10.19
C TYR A 377 13.49 -2.97 -10.18
N ALA A 378 14.09 -2.56 -9.06
CA ALA A 378 15.55 -2.52 -8.96
C ALA A 378 16.18 -3.91 -8.92
N TYR A 379 15.55 -4.87 -8.23
CA TYR A 379 15.99 -6.26 -8.24
C TYR A 379 16.00 -6.86 -9.65
N LEU A 380 15.00 -6.51 -10.49
CA LEU A 380 14.94 -7.00 -11.87
C LEU A 380 15.88 -6.27 -12.85
N THR A 381 16.21 -5.01 -12.60
CA THR A 381 16.92 -4.16 -13.57
C THR A 381 18.37 -3.89 -13.24
N ASP A 382 18.76 -3.94 -11.97
CA ASP A 382 20.14 -3.71 -11.53
C ASP A 382 20.89 -5.03 -11.41
N THR A 383 21.89 -5.25 -12.27
CA THR A 383 22.70 -6.47 -12.28
C THR A 383 23.53 -6.66 -11.01
N GLN A 384 23.77 -5.58 -10.26
CA GLN A 384 24.48 -5.63 -8.99
C GLN A 384 23.58 -6.09 -7.86
N CYS A 385 22.27 -5.83 -7.92
CA CYS A 385 21.32 -6.20 -6.87
C CYS A 385 21.05 -7.71 -6.90
N LYS A 386 21.54 -8.45 -5.89
CA LYS A 386 21.35 -9.92 -5.83
C LYS A 386 20.20 -10.38 -4.92
N ARG A 387 19.69 -9.51 -4.06
CA ARG A 387 18.67 -9.84 -3.05
C ARG A 387 17.38 -9.05 -3.28
N VAL A 388 16.25 -9.69 -3.04
CA VAL A 388 14.95 -9.02 -3.02
C VAL A 388 14.90 -8.10 -1.80
N GLY A 389 14.41 -6.87 -2.00
CA GLY A 389 14.26 -5.91 -0.90
C GLY A 389 13.30 -6.41 0.19
N THR A 390 13.56 -6.03 1.44
CA THR A 390 12.84 -6.53 2.62
C THR A 390 11.33 -6.29 2.56
N GLN A 391 10.89 -5.09 2.14
CA GLN A 391 9.47 -4.77 2.02
C GLN A 391 8.81 -5.57 0.91
N CYS A 392 9.48 -5.74 -0.23
CA CYS A 392 9.01 -6.60 -1.31
C CYS A 392 8.87 -8.06 -0.89
N TRP A 393 9.81 -8.56 -0.08
CA TRP A 393 9.74 -9.92 0.46
C TRP A 393 8.56 -10.08 1.41
N VAL A 394 8.40 -9.17 2.39
CA VAL A 394 7.27 -9.18 3.34
C VAL A 394 5.93 -9.08 2.60
N PHE A 395 5.84 -8.20 1.59
CA PHE A 395 4.64 -8.09 0.76
C PHE A 395 4.30 -9.38 0.02
N GLY A 396 5.30 -10.04 -0.57
CA GLY A 396 5.10 -11.34 -1.22
C GLY A 396 4.54 -12.37 -0.24
N VAL A 397 5.10 -12.46 0.96
CA VAL A 397 4.59 -13.38 2.00
C VAL A 397 3.17 -13.01 2.43
N ILE A 398 2.85 -11.72 2.60
CA ILE A 398 1.48 -11.26 2.90
C ILE A 398 0.51 -11.72 1.80
N ALA A 399 0.84 -11.51 0.52
CA ALA A 399 0.00 -11.91 -0.60
C ALA A 399 -0.31 -13.41 -0.60
N PHE A 400 0.71 -14.25 -0.33
CA PHE A 400 0.51 -15.70 -0.22
C PHE A 400 -0.25 -16.10 1.04
N LEU A 401 0.01 -15.49 2.19
CA LEU A 401 -0.72 -15.79 3.43
C LEU A 401 -2.19 -15.43 3.31
N GLU A 402 -2.53 -14.30 2.71
CA GLU A 402 -3.92 -13.96 2.44
C GLU A 402 -4.60 -14.99 1.52
N ALA A 403 -3.90 -15.44 0.48
CA ALA A 403 -4.42 -16.50 -0.39
C ALA A 403 -4.66 -17.80 0.39
N ILE A 404 -3.74 -18.18 1.30
CA ILE A 404 -3.90 -19.36 2.17
C ILE A 404 -5.07 -19.17 3.14
N VAL A 405 -5.25 -17.98 3.73
CA VAL A 405 -6.40 -17.63 4.57
C VAL A 405 -7.70 -17.79 3.77
N CYS A 406 -7.76 -17.26 2.55
CA CYS A 406 -8.90 -17.42 1.66
C CYS A 406 -9.20 -18.90 1.39
N ILE A 407 -8.20 -19.69 1.00
CA ILE A 407 -8.37 -21.12 0.70
C ILE A 407 -8.82 -21.90 1.95
N LYS A 408 -8.23 -21.62 3.11
CA LYS A 408 -8.55 -22.31 4.38
C LYS A 408 -9.99 -22.05 4.81
N PHE A 409 -10.44 -20.80 4.80
CA PHE A 409 -11.77 -20.43 5.32
C PHE A 409 -12.86 -20.46 4.24
N GLY A 410 -12.48 -20.49 2.96
CA GLY A 410 -13.38 -20.56 1.82
C GLY A 410 -13.50 -21.96 1.21
N GLN A 411 -13.27 -23.05 1.95
CA GLN A 411 -13.28 -24.42 1.40
C GLN A 411 -14.56 -24.73 0.61
N ASP A 412 -15.72 -24.36 1.13
CA ASP A 412 -17.01 -24.57 0.45
C ASP A 412 -17.11 -23.79 -0.87
N LEU A 413 -16.52 -22.58 -0.91
CA LEU A 413 -16.47 -21.76 -2.11
C LEU A 413 -15.52 -22.40 -3.14
N PHE A 414 -14.29 -22.70 -2.74
CA PHE A 414 -13.29 -23.28 -3.62
C PHE A 414 -13.62 -24.71 -4.06
N SER A 415 -14.49 -25.43 -3.35
CA SER A 415 -15.00 -26.74 -3.80
C SER A 415 -15.78 -26.67 -5.12
N LYS A 416 -16.32 -25.48 -5.45
CA LYS A 416 -17.05 -25.22 -6.70
C LYS A 416 -16.15 -24.75 -7.84
N THR A 417 -14.84 -24.66 -7.60
CA THR A 417 -13.87 -24.13 -8.58
C THR A 417 -13.81 -25.02 -9.81
N GLN A 418 -13.99 -24.42 -10.98
CA GLN A 418 -13.77 -25.09 -12.24
C GLN A 418 -12.31 -24.96 -12.66
N ILE A 419 -11.54 -26.05 -12.49
CA ILE A 419 -10.08 -26.06 -12.75
C ILE A 419 -9.76 -25.60 -14.19
N LEU A 420 -10.61 -25.94 -15.16
CA LEU A 420 -10.44 -25.50 -16.54
C LEU A 420 -10.41 -23.96 -16.68
N TYR A 421 -11.29 -23.24 -15.97
CA TYR A 421 -11.28 -21.78 -15.99
C TYR A 421 -10.02 -21.20 -15.35
N VAL A 422 -9.50 -21.81 -14.28
CA VAL A 422 -8.23 -21.39 -13.67
C VAL A 422 -7.06 -21.61 -14.63
N VAL A 423 -7.03 -22.74 -15.34
CA VAL A 423 -5.99 -23.01 -16.36
C VAL A 423 -6.10 -22.03 -17.52
N PHE A 424 -7.29 -21.79 -18.05
CA PHE A 424 -7.50 -20.81 -19.12
C PHE A 424 -7.15 -19.39 -18.68
N TRP A 425 -7.48 -19.01 -17.46
CA TRP A 425 -7.09 -17.73 -16.88
C TRP A 425 -5.56 -17.58 -16.84
N LEU A 426 -4.83 -18.57 -16.33
CA LEU A 426 -3.35 -18.56 -16.33
C LEU A 426 -2.79 -18.46 -17.75
N LEU A 427 -3.36 -19.20 -18.71
CA LEU A 427 -2.93 -19.14 -20.11
C LEU A 427 -3.21 -17.77 -20.72
N CYS A 428 -4.33 -17.12 -20.40
CA CYS A 428 -4.64 -15.77 -20.87
C CYS A 428 -3.65 -14.76 -20.30
N VAL A 429 -3.41 -14.77 -18.98
CA VAL A 429 -2.41 -13.91 -18.32
C VAL A 429 -1.04 -14.06 -19.01
N VAL A 430 -0.60 -15.30 -19.25
CA VAL A 430 0.69 -15.57 -19.91
C VAL A 430 0.66 -15.10 -21.37
N SER A 431 -0.42 -15.35 -22.11
CA SER A 431 -0.55 -14.97 -23.52
C SER A 431 -0.55 -13.46 -23.72
N GLU A 432 -1.33 -12.72 -22.93
CA GLU A 432 -1.40 -11.26 -22.96
C GLU A 432 -0.06 -10.62 -22.61
N THR A 433 0.58 -11.09 -21.54
CA THR A 433 1.91 -10.62 -21.15
C THR A 433 2.93 -10.89 -22.26
N SER A 434 2.84 -12.05 -22.93
CA SER A 434 3.70 -12.41 -24.06
C SER A 434 3.48 -11.51 -25.26
N CYS A 435 2.23 -11.21 -25.59
CA CYS A 435 1.85 -10.32 -26.68
C CYS A 435 2.37 -8.91 -26.43
N MET A 436 2.16 -8.37 -25.22
CA MET A 436 2.67 -7.07 -24.82
C MET A 436 4.21 -7.04 -24.88
N ALA A 437 4.88 -8.04 -24.30
CA ALA A 437 6.33 -8.12 -24.32
C ALA A 437 6.87 -8.16 -25.75
N PHE A 438 6.32 -9.03 -26.59
CA PHE A 438 6.70 -9.16 -28.00
C PHE A 438 6.52 -7.84 -28.77
N THR A 439 5.35 -7.21 -28.66
CA THR A 439 5.07 -5.92 -29.29
C THR A 439 6.05 -4.85 -28.82
N THR A 440 6.31 -4.80 -27.52
CA THR A 440 7.28 -3.86 -26.95
C THR A 440 8.69 -4.11 -27.50
N PHE A 441 9.14 -5.38 -27.57
CA PHE A 441 10.44 -5.71 -28.16
C PHE A 441 10.55 -5.35 -29.63
N LEU A 442 9.51 -5.59 -30.43
CA LEU A 442 9.47 -5.20 -31.84
C LEU A 442 9.59 -3.69 -32.01
N CYS A 443 8.80 -2.91 -31.28
CA CYS A 443 8.86 -1.46 -31.35
C CYS A 443 10.21 -0.92 -30.86
N LEU A 444 10.78 -1.49 -29.79
CA LEU A 444 12.10 -1.15 -29.30
C LEU A 444 13.21 -1.47 -30.31
N TYR A 445 13.15 -2.64 -30.95
CA TYR A 445 14.07 -3.04 -32.01
C TYR A 445 13.96 -2.11 -33.22
N GLY A 446 12.73 -1.82 -33.66
CA GLY A 446 12.46 -0.88 -34.76
C GLY A 446 13.02 0.52 -34.47
N MET A 447 12.90 1.02 -33.24
CA MET A 447 13.50 2.30 -32.85
C MET A 447 15.03 2.29 -32.87
N VAL A 448 15.66 1.21 -32.38
CA VAL A 448 17.12 1.06 -32.43
C VAL A 448 17.60 0.99 -33.88
N TRP A 449 16.96 0.15 -34.70
CA TRP A 449 17.27 0.02 -36.12
C TRP A 449 17.11 1.35 -36.87
N TYR A 450 16.01 2.08 -36.63
CA TYR A 450 15.77 3.39 -37.23
C TYR A 450 16.83 4.41 -36.80
N ALA A 451 17.21 4.43 -35.52
CA ALA A 451 18.23 5.32 -34.99
C ALA A 451 19.64 5.02 -35.57
N GLU A 452 19.94 3.75 -35.82
CA GLU A 452 21.20 3.32 -36.44
C GLU A 452 21.25 3.63 -37.94
N TYR A 453 20.12 3.53 -38.65
CA TYR A 453 20.06 3.68 -40.11
C TYR A 453 19.87 5.13 -40.59
N TYR A 454 19.11 5.96 -39.87
CA TYR A 454 18.72 7.32 -40.30
C TYR A 454 19.43 8.46 -39.55
N GLY A 455 20.63 8.21 -39.02
CA GLY A 455 21.37 9.16 -38.18
C GLY A 455 21.39 10.63 -38.69
N HIS A 456 20.84 11.51 -37.85
CA HIS A 456 21.17 12.93 -37.64
C HIS A 456 20.28 14.08 -38.13
N ARG A 457 19.26 13.91 -38.99
CA ARG A 457 18.43 15.06 -39.46
C ARG A 457 16.98 15.13 -38.96
N GLU A 458 16.39 14.07 -38.42
CA GLU A 458 14.98 14.09 -37.98
C GLU A 458 14.78 13.51 -36.58
N LYS A 459 15.60 13.96 -35.61
CA LYS A 459 15.56 13.46 -34.23
C LYS A 459 14.27 13.79 -33.45
N VAL A 460 13.39 14.63 -33.98
CA VAL A 460 12.23 15.18 -33.23
C VAL A 460 10.91 14.50 -33.60
N LEU A 461 10.65 14.20 -34.88
CA LEU A 461 9.33 13.70 -35.31
C LEU A 461 9.07 12.21 -34.97
N TYR A 462 10.07 11.34 -35.13
CA TYR A 462 9.87 9.88 -34.94
C TYR A 462 9.86 9.46 -33.46
N TRP A 463 10.60 10.19 -32.62
CA TRP A 463 10.58 9.99 -31.17
C TRP A 463 9.19 10.27 -30.60
N GLU A 464 8.50 11.33 -31.04
CA GLU A 464 7.14 11.63 -30.60
C GLU A 464 6.12 10.57 -31.10
N ALA A 465 6.25 10.12 -32.35
CA ALA A 465 5.33 9.15 -32.95
C ALA A 465 5.42 7.72 -32.34
N CYS A 466 6.61 7.22 -32.00
CA CYS A 466 6.76 5.93 -31.31
C CYS A 466 6.66 6.03 -29.79
N SER A 467 7.00 7.18 -29.19
CA SER A 467 6.60 7.46 -27.80
C SER A 467 5.09 7.43 -27.64
N CYS A 468 4.28 7.65 -28.69
CA CYS A 468 2.83 7.46 -28.63
C CYS A 468 2.35 6.01 -28.46
N PHE A 469 3.18 4.99 -28.73
CA PHE A 469 2.78 3.58 -28.61
C PHE A 469 3.42 2.84 -27.42
N ILE A 470 4.54 3.36 -26.87
CA ILE A 470 5.23 2.77 -25.70
C ILE A 470 5.28 3.74 -24.49
N CYS A 471 5.14 5.04 -24.71
CA CYS A 471 5.27 6.07 -23.67
C CYS A 471 4.03 6.97 -23.49
N TYR A 472 2.94 6.76 -24.23
CA TYR A 472 1.60 7.34 -24.01
C TYR A 472 0.56 6.27 -23.74
#